data_AF-A0A1V5VUZ0-F1
#
_entry.id   AF-A0A1V5VUZ0-F1
#
_cell.length_a   1.000
_cell.length_b   1.000
_cell.length_c   1.000
_cell.angle_alpha   90.00
_cell.angle_beta   90.00
_cell.angle_gamma   90.00
#
_symmetry.space_group_name_H-M   'P 1'
#
loop_
_entity.id
_entity.type
_entity.pdbx_description
1 polymer ?
#
loop_
_entity_poly.entity_id
_entity_poly.type
_entity_poly.pdbx_seq_one_letter_code
_entity_poly.pdbx_strand_id
1 'polypeptide(L)'
;MDFFNNCHAKYTTLLKAIKMKYIYICLISILFYLTACSGGSSSSTETGYVDPYLTSEKTVALKSYTLGSQSCSSSKSCGAIIFQGTLNDSNYVGFAVDNYQSGGSKFSLKIYWRGDSIPSSIDNPAGYVIEAVIGGTTYTSPTGNLKATITSGTDSNGVAIYTITFTDSLTIGSLNIVSGDKIEAYRY
;
A
#
# COMPACT_ATOMS: atom_id res chain seq x y z
N MET A 1 -10.49 68.86 39.82
CA MET A 1 -9.36 68.17 39.15
C MET A 1 -9.74 66.72 38.80
N ASP A 2 -11.05 66.42 38.60
CA ASP A 2 -11.57 65.05 38.67
C ASP A 2 -12.10 64.50 37.33
N PHE A 3 -12.14 65.34 36.28
CA PHE A 3 -12.64 64.92 34.96
C PHE A 3 -11.54 64.26 34.10
N PHE A 4 -10.30 64.75 34.18
CA PHE A 4 -9.17 64.20 33.40
C PHE A 4 -8.64 62.87 33.95
N ASN A 5 -8.63 62.66 35.27
CA ASN A 5 -8.18 61.41 35.89
C ASN A 5 -9.12 60.23 35.60
N ASN A 6 -10.42 60.49 35.44
CA ASN A 6 -11.41 59.43 35.18
C ASN A 6 -11.41 58.97 33.71
N CYS A 7 -10.96 59.82 32.78
CA CYS A 7 -10.88 59.48 31.35
C CYS A 7 -9.65 58.60 31.05
N HIS A 8 -8.50 58.86 31.71
CA HIS A 8 -7.26 58.09 31.52
C HIS A 8 -7.35 56.64 32.10
N ALA A 9 -8.04 56.47 33.23
CA ALA A 9 -8.28 55.15 33.84
C ALA A 9 -9.23 54.26 33.00
N LYS A 10 -10.25 54.86 32.37
CA LYS A 10 -11.15 54.14 31.45
C LYS A 10 -10.44 53.71 30.17
N TYR A 11 -9.60 54.57 29.58
CA TYR A 11 -8.88 54.27 28.33
C TYR A 11 -7.85 53.14 28.50
N THR A 12 -7.10 53.12 29.61
CA THR A 12 -6.11 52.07 29.92
C THR A 12 -6.75 50.72 30.23
N THR A 13 -7.91 50.71 30.88
CA THR A 13 -8.68 49.49 31.15
C THR A 13 -9.31 48.93 29.86
N LEU A 14 -9.83 49.80 28.98
CA LEU A 14 -10.35 49.41 27.67
C LEU A 14 -9.24 48.84 26.77
N LEU A 15 -8.07 49.49 26.71
CA LEU A 15 -6.90 49.01 25.96
C LEU A 15 -6.36 47.68 26.49
N LYS A 16 -6.34 47.46 27.82
CA LYS A 16 -5.98 46.15 28.40
C LYS A 16 -6.99 45.06 28.06
N ALA A 17 -8.29 45.36 28.11
CA ALA A 17 -9.35 44.42 27.74
C ALA A 17 -9.33 44.07 26.25
N ILE A 18 -9.08 45.06 25.39
CA ILE A 18 -8.95 44.88 23.94
C ILE A 18 -7.71 44.03 23.61
N LYS A 19 -6.54 44.33 24.22
CA LYS A 19 -5.32 43.53 24.04
C LYS A 19 -5.46 42.09 24.55
N MET A 20 -6.15 41.87 25.68
CA MET A 20 -6.43 40.52 26.17
C MET A 20 -7.38 39.72 25.27
N LYS A 21 -8.39 40.36 24.66
CA LYS A 21 -9.31 39.69 23.71
C LYS A 21 -8.60 39.23 22.44
N TYR A 22 -7.69 40.03 21.88
CA TYR A 22 -6.93 39.65 20.68
C TYR A 22 -5.89 38.55 20.96
N ILE A 23 -5.28 38.55 22.14
CA ILE A 23 -4.39 37.46 22.59
C ILE A 23 -5.17 36.15 22.72
N TYR A 24 -6.37 36.18 23.31
CA TYR A 24 -7.22 34.98 23.44
C TYR A 24 -7.69 34.42 22.08
N ILE A 25 -8.04 35.29 21.13
CA ILE A 25 -8.43 34.88 19.77
C ILE A 25 -7.25 34.26 19.02
N CYS A 26 -6.03 34.80 19.16
CA CYS A 26 -4.82 34.20 18.57
C CYS A 26 -4.48 32.84 19.21
N LEU A 27 -4.67 32.70 20.52
CA LEU A 27 -4.38 31.44 21.23
C LEU A 27 -5.36 30.31 20.86
N ILE A 28 -6.64 30.63 20.64
CA ILE A 28 -7.65 29.67 20.16
C ILE A 28 -7.41 29.27 18.70
N SER A 29 -6.98 30.19 17.84
CA SER A 29 -6.68 29.88 16.43
C SER A 29 -5.39 29.05 16.28
N ILE A 30 -4.41 29.22 17.16
CA ILE A 30 -3.23 28.33 17.24
C ILE A 30 -3.62 26.93 17.77
N LEU A 31 -4.57 26.82 18.71
CA LEU A 31 -5.08 25.52 19.17
C LEU A 31 -5.79 24.74 18.06
N PHE A 32 -6.57 25.40 17.20
CA PHE A 32 -7.22 24.76 16.04
C PHE A 32 -6.24 24.31 14.95
N TYR A 33 -5.10 25.00 14.79
CA TYR A 33 -4.05 24.54 13.87
C TYR A 33 -3.26 23.35 14.40
N LEU A 34 -3.17 23.16 15.72
CA LEU A 34 -2.50 22.00 16.34
C LEU A 34 -3.41 20.76 16.42
N THR A 35 -4.74 20.90 16.38
CA THR A 35 -5.67 19.77 16.28
C THR A 35 -6.06 19.40 14.83
N ALA A 36 -5.66 20.19 13.84
CA ALA A 36 -5.78 19.84 12.43
C ALA A 36 -4.62 18.95 11.91
N CYS A 37 -3.69 18.57 12.79
CA CYS A 37 -2.64 17.60 12.49
C CYS A 37 -2.63 16.47 13.52
N SER A 38 -3.80 15.90 13.81
CA SER A 38 -3.88 14.62 14.52
C SER A 38 -5.06 13.79 14.01
N GLY A 39 -4.74 12.58 13.56
CA GLY A 39 -5.69 11.47 13.61
C GLY A 39 -6.70 11.35 12.48
N GLY A 40 -6.29 11.56 11.23
CA GLY A 40 -6.96 10.93 10.11
C GLY A 40 -6.57 9.45 10.03
N SER A 41 -7.01 8.63 11.00
CA SER A 41 -6.96 7.18 10.84
C SER A 41 -7.96 6.80 9.76
N SER A 42 -7.52 6.83 8.51
CA SER A 42 -8.14 6.05 7.45
C SER A 42 -7.89 4.58 7.80
N SER A 43 -8.78 4.00 8.61
CA SER A 43 -8.87 2.56 8.72
C SER A 43 -9.24 2.05 7.33
N SER A 44 -8.26 1.64 6.55
CA SER A 44 -8.51 0.90 5.32
C SER A 44 -9.20 -0.39 5.70
N THR A 45 -10.50 -0.49 5.42
CA THR A 45 -11.26 -1.73 5.59
C THR A 45 -11.02 -2.71 4.45
N GLU A 46 -9.80 -2.77 3.92
CA GLU A 46 -9.35 -3.80 2.99
C GLU A 46 -8.43 -4.76 3.76
N THR A 47 -9.03 -5.81 4.30
CA THR A 47 -8.29 -6.89 4.96
C THR A 47 -7.70 -7.79 3.89
N GLY A 48 -6.39 -7.63 3.65
CA GLY A 48 -5.55 -8.41 2.75
C GLY A 48 -4.10 -7.94 2.89
N TYR A 49 -3.50 -8.20 4.05
CA TYR A 49 -2.24 -7.60 4.48
C TYR A 49 -1.05 -8.04 3.59
N VAL A 50 -0.30 -7.09 3.03
CA VAL A 50 1.06 -7.27 2.50
C VAL A 50 2.04 -6.56 3.45
N ASP A 51 3.19 -7.18 3.69
CA ASP A 51 4.10 -6.94 4.82
C ASP A 51 4.67 -5.49 4.94
N PRO A 52 4.78 -4.96 6.20
CA PRO A 52 4.76 -3.55 6.64
C PRO A 52 6.04 -2.70 6.56
N TYR A 53 7.08 -3.11 5.86
CA TYR A 53 8.35 -2.35 5.86
C TYR A 53 8.60 -1.49 4.63
N LEU A 54 7.63 -1.37 3.73
CA LEU A 54 7.69 -0.41 2.63
C LEU A 54 7.11 0.92 3.10
N THR A 55 7.95 1.94 3.27
CA THR A 55 7.53 3.26 3.80
C THR A 55 6.60 4.04 2.86
N SER A 56 6.49 3.61 1.60
CA SER A 56 5.57 4.16 0.59
C SER A 56 5.05 3.03 -0.30
N GLU A 57 4.07 2.28 0.19
CA GLU A 57 3.41 1.25 -0.62
C GLU A 57 2.44 1.88 -1.62
N LYS A 58 2.59 1.52 -2.89
CA LYS A 58 1.41 1.38 -3.75
C LYS A 58 0.90 -0.05 -3.60
N THR A 59 0.13 -0.29 -2.55
CA THR A 59 -0.61 -1.55 -2.40
C THR A 59 -1.86 -1.46 -3.26
N VAL A 60 -1.88 -2.27 -4.31
CA VAL A 60 -2.98 -2.28 -5.26
C VAL A 60 -3.84 -3.52 -5.03
N ALA A 61 -4.97 -3.39 -4.34
CA ALA A 61 -5.77 -4.52 -3.86
C ALA A 61 -6.63 -5.20 -4.94
N LEU A 62 -6.90 -6.51 -4.74
CA LEU A 62 -7.95 -7.34 -5.35
C LEU A 62 -8.09 -7.31 -6.88
N LYS A 63 -7.66 -8.38 -7.58
CA LYS A 63 -8.25 -8.71 -8.89
C LYS A 63 -8.31 -10.22 -9.15
N SER A 64 -7.33 -10.89 -9.71
CA SER A 64 -7.44 -12.35 -9.92
C SER A 64 -6.09 -13.01 -10.21
N TYR A 65 -6.02 -14.34 -10.11
CA TYR A 65 -4.86 -15.08 -10.60
C TYR A 65 -5.22 -16.50 -11.05
N THR A 66 -4.34 -17.07 -11.87
CA THR A 66 -4.30 -18.48 -12.26
C THR A 66 -2.84 -18.88 -12.31
N LEU A 67 -2.43 -19.76 -11.41
CA LEU A 67 -1.06 -20.20 -11.13
C LEU A 67 -1.06 -21.72 -10.92
N GLY A 68 -0.77 -22.48 -11.98
CA GLY A 68 -0.88 -23.93 -11.97
C GLY A 68 -2.28 -24.40 -11.57
N SER A 69 -2.37 -25.20 -10.51
CA SER A 69 -3.64 -25.67 -9.94
C SER A 69 -4.33 -24.67 -9.02
N GLN A 70 -3.70 -23.53 -8.72
CA GLN A 70 -4.23 -22.49 -7.85
C GLN A 70 -4.86 -21.39 -8.69
N SER A 71 -6.15 -21.13 -8.50
CA SER A 71 -6.86 -20.06 -9.21
C SER A 71 -7.80 -19.34 -8.26
N CYS A 72 -7.93 -18.03 -8.43
CA CYS A 72 -8.81 -17.20 -7.63
C CYS A 72 -9.41 -16.11 -8.52
N SER A 73 -10.73 -16.15 -8.70
CA SER A 73 -11.48 -15.15 -9.47
C SER A 73 -11.79 -13.91 -8.64
N SER A 74 -11.96 -12.77 -9.31
CA SER A 74 -12.27 -11.48 -8.67
C SER A 74 -13.35 -11.56 -7.60
N SER A 75 -12.92 -11.44 -6.35
CA SER A 75 -13.76 -11.49 -5.16
C SER A 75 -13.00 -10.87 -3.98
N LYS A 76 -13.72 -10.55 -2.89
CA LYS A 76 -13.11 -9.97 -1.68
C LYS A 76 -12.09 -10.87 -0.98
N SER A 77 -12.12 -12.18 -1.25
CA SER A 77 -11.17 -13.15 -0.71
C SER A 77 -9.92 -13.34 -1.56
N CYS A 78 -9.90 -12.85 -2.80
CA CYS A 78 -8.79 -13.04 -3.74
C CYS A 78 -7.91 -11.78 -3.82
N GLY A 79 -6.80 -11.81 -3.10
CA GLY A 79 -5.77 -10.78 -3.16
C GLY A 79 -4.84 -11.00 -4.34
N ALA A 80 -4.62 -9.96 -5.14
CA ALA A 80 -3.56 -9.92 -6.13
C ALA A 80 -3.06 -8.49 -6.22
N ILE A 81 -1.77 -8.30 -5.98
CA ILE A 81 -1.14 -6.99 -5.92
C ILE A 81 0.16 -6.98 -6.72
N ILE A 82 0.51 -5.79 -7.20
CA ILE A 82 1.86 -5.46 -7.66
C ILE A 82 2.32 -4.25 -6.86
N PHE A 83 3.58 -4.27 -6.41
CA PHE A 83 4.11 -3.25 -5.52
C PHE A 83 5.46 -2.74 -5.98
N GLN A 84 5.72 -1.50 -5.58
CA GLN A 84 6.98 -0.81 -5.68
C GLN A 84 7.12 0.02 -4.40
N GLY A 85 8.27 -0.05 -3.72
CA GLY A 85 8.53 0.76 -2.54
C GLY A 85 9.96 0.63 -2.02
N THR A 86 10.26 1.36 -0.96
CA THR A 86 11.59 1.37 -0.34
C THR A 86 11.59 0.61 0.99
N LEU A 87 12.53 -0.33 1.14
CA LEU A 87 12.81 -1.09 2.36
C LEU A 87 14.29 -0.91 2.72
N ASN A 88 14.57 -0.36 3.90
CA ASN A 88 15.95 -0.13 4.39
C ASN A 88 16.84 0.56 3.33
N ASP A 89 16.39 1.73 2.84
CA ASP A 89 17.08 2.54 1.82
C ASP A 89 17.28 1.87 0.45
N SER A 90 16.67 0.71 0.22
CA SER A 90 16.72 -0.01 -1.06
C SER A 90 15.32 -0.08 -1.68
N ASN A 91 15.22 0.19 -2.97
CA ASN A 91 13.96 0.06 -3.69
C ASN A 91 13.73 -1.41 -4.09
N TYR A 92 12.50 -1.85 -3.87
CA TYR A 92 12.02 -3.17 -4.25
C TYR A 92 10.77 -3.06 -5.10
N VAL A 93 10.63 -4.03 -5.99
CA VAL A 93 9.45 -4.26 -6.80
C VAL A 93 9.08 -5.73 -6.72
N GLY A 94 7.81 -6.01 -6.88
CA GLY A 94 7.32 -7.37 -6.80
C GLY A 94 5.83 -7.47 -6.98
N PHE A 95 5.33 -8.69 -6.81
CA PHE A 95 3.91 -8.99 -6.84
C PHE A 95 3.60 -10.07 -5.82
N ALA A 96 2.37 -10.05 -5.33
CA ALA A 96 1.90 -11.02 -4.36
C ALA A 96 0.45 -11.38 -4.63
N VAL A 97 0.10 -12.62 -4.30
CA VAL A 97 -1.27 -13.11 -4.34
C VAL A 97 -1.60 -13.83 -3.05
N ASP A 98 -2.88 -13.80 -2.70
CA ASP A 98 -3.42 -14.46 -1.53
C ASP A 98 -4.87 -14.91 -1.79
N ASN A 99 -5.30 -15.97 -1.10
CA ASN A 99 -6.70 -16.36 -1.05
C ASN A 99 -7.16 -16.41 0.41
N TYR A 100 -7.48 -15.24 0.95
CA TYR A 100 -8.00 -15.10 2.30
C TYR A 100 -9.44 -15.58 2.35
N GLN A 101 -9.63 -16.81 2.82
CA GLN A 101 -10.91 -17.27 3.35
C GLN A 101 -10.83 -17.22 4.88
N SER A 102 -11.83 -16.61 5.53
CA SER A 102 -11.97 -16.65 6.99
C SER A 102 -11.83 -18.11 7.48
N GLY A 103 -10.74 -18.42 8.18
CA GLY A 103 -10.38 -19.79 8.56
C GLY A 103 -9.04 -20.31 8.00
N GLY A 104 -8.32 -19.54 7.19
CA GLY A 104 -6.92 -19.76 6.83
C GLY A 104 -6.66 -19.69 5.32
N SER A 105 -5.82 -18.75 4.89
CA SER A 105 -5.24 -18.80 3.54
C SER A 105 -4.45 -20.08 3.37
N LYS A 106 -4.96 -20.98 2.53
CA LYS A 106 -4.22 -22.19 2.13
C LYS A 106 -3.17 -21.88 1.07
N PHE A 107 -3.25 -20.71 0.43
CA PHE A 107 -2.36 -20.33 -0.64
C PHE A 107 -2.02 -18.84 -0.57
N SER A 108 -0.73 -18.54 -0.45
CA SER A 108 -0.18 -17.23 -0.74
C SER A 108 1.13 -17.37 -1.52
N LEU A 109 1.44 -16.38 -2.34
CA LEU A 109 2.70 -16.30 -3.08
C LEU A 109 3.18 -14.86 -3.08
N LYS A 110 4.47 -14.65 -2.84
CA LYS A 110 5.14 -13.36 -2.87
C LYS A 110 6.45 -13.50 -3.64
N ILE A 111 6.64 -12.66 -4.65
CA ILE A 111 7.86 -12.60 -5.45
C ILE A 111 8.35 -11.16 -5.50
N TYR A 112 9.61 -10.91 -5.16
CA TYR A 112 10.17 -9.56 -5.12
C TYR A 112 11.67 -9.53 -5.36
N TRP A 113 12.17 -8.40 -5.86
CA TRP A 113 13.58 -8.15 -6.13
C TRP A 113 13.89 -6.65 -6.02
N ARG A 114 15.18 -6.30 -6.00
CA ARG A 114 15.58 -4.89 -6.02
C ARG A 114 15.29 -4.26 -7.36
N GLY A 115 14.63 -3.10 -7.35
CA GLY A 115 14.33 -2.35 -8.56
C GLY A 115 13.64 -1.03 -8.26
N ASP A 116 13.85 -0.05 -9.14
CA ASP A 116 13.35 1.31 -8.98
C ASP A 116 12.00 1.55 -9.65
N SER A 117 11.53 0.62 -10.48
CA SER A 117 10.25 0.71 -11.20
C SER A 117 9.73 -0.66 -11.60
N ILE A 118 8.41 -0.77 -11.76
CA ILE A 118 7.77 -1.97 -12.31
C ILE A 118 8.24 -2.14 -13.77
N PRO A 119 8.97 -3.22 -14.10
CA PRO A 119 9.48 -3.41 -15.45
C PRO A 119 8.38 -3.96 -16.37
N SER A 120 8.54 -3.83 -17.68
CA SER A 120 7.65 -4.47 -18.67
C SER A 120 7.92 -5.97 -18.85
N SER A 121 9.08 -6.44 -18.39
CA SER A 121 9.47 -7.86 -18.41
C SER A 121 10.39 -8.19 -17.25
N ILE A 122 10.34 -9.44 -16.84
CA ILE A 122 11.18 -10.04 -15.81
C ILE A 122 11.95 -11.16 -16.49
N ASP A 123 13.27 -11.13 -16.38
CA ASP A 123 14.14 -12.25 -16.74
C ASP A 123 15.17 -12.42 -15.62
N ASN A 124 14.88 -13.34 -14.70
CA ASN A 124 15.76 -13.76 -13.62
C ASN A 124 16.51 -12.61 -12.92
N PRO A 125 15.79 -11.64 -12.33
CA PRO A 125 16.42 -10.49 -11.69
C PRO A 125 17.39 -10.89 -10.58
N ALA A 126 18.49 -10.16 -10.42
CA ALA A 126 19.48 -10.51 -9.41
C ALA A 126 18.89 -10.47 -7.99
N GLY A 127 19.09 -11.56 -7.23
CA GLY A 127 18.69 -11.63 -5.82
C GLY A 127 17.19 -11.56 -5.57
N TYR A 128 16.36 -12.02 -6.52
CA TYR A 128 14.94 -12.15 -6.26
C TYR A 128 14.66 -13.18 -5.17
N VAL A 129 13.53 -13.00 -4.50
CA VAL A 129 13.01 -13.91 -3.48
C VAL A 129 11.65 -14.39 -3.92
N ILE A 130 11.43 -15.69 -3.78
CA ILE A 130 10.12 -16.34 -3.95
C ILE A 130 9.76 -16.99 -2.62
N GLU A 131 8.58 -16.66 -2.11
CA GLU A 131 8.00 -17.26 -0.91
C GLU A 131 6.56 -17.66 -1.23
N ALA A 132 6.21 -18.92 -0.99
CA ALA A 132 4.84 -19.41 -1.15
C ALA A 132 4.39 -20.16 0.10
N VAL A 133 3.18 -19.92 0.56
CA VAL A 133 2.53 -20.74 1.59
C VAL A 133 1.52 -21.63 0.90
N ILE A 134 1.68 -22.94 0.99
CA ILE A 134 0.78 -23.92 0.35
C ILE A 134 0.33 -24.93 1.40
N GLY A 135 -0.97 -24.98 1.67
CA GLY A 135 -1.54 -25.83 2.72
C GLY A 135 -0.98 -25.55 4.12
N GLY A 136 -0.53 -24.32 4.38
CA GLY A 136 0.11 -23.93 5.65
C GLY A 136 1.61 -24.22 5.74
N THR A 137 2.23 -24.77 4.69
CA THR A 137 3.69 -24.96 4.61
C THR A 137 4.33 -23.86 3.80
N THR A 138 5.38 -23.22 4.35
CA THR A 138 6.16 -22.20 3.64
C THR A 138 7.25 -22.83 2.80
N TYR A 139 7.30 -22.45 1.52
CA TYR A 139 8.33 -22.81 0.56
C TYR A 139 9.07 -21.54 0.15
N THR A 140 10.40 -21.58 0.18
CA THR A 140 11.26 -20.51 -0.35
C THR A 140 12.12 -21.06 -1.47
N SER A 141 12.28 -20.29 -2.54
CA SER A 141 13.20 -20.65 -3.63
C SER A 141 14.00 -19.42 -4.07
N PRO A 142 15.33 -19.41 -3.85
CA PRO A 142 16.21 -18.40 -4.41
C PRO A 142 16.68 -18.75 -5.84
N THR A 143 16.28 -19.89 -6.40
CA THR A 143 16.77 -20.41 -7.69
C THR A 143 15.63 -21.06 -8.49
N GLY A 144 14.83 -20.25 -9.14
CA GLY A 144 13.88 -20.62 -10.20
C GLY A 144 14.17 -19.93 -11.53
N ASN A 145 13.46 -20.32 -12.58
CA ASN A 145 13.47 -19.58 -13.84
C ASN A 145 12.33 -18.54 -13.80
N LEU A 146 12.55 -17.44 -13.08
CA LEU A 146 11.53 -16.40 -12.96
C LEU A 146 11.53 -15.56 -14.24
N LYS A 147 10.59 -15.86 -15.13
CA LYS A 147 10.33 -15.04 -16.32
C LYS A 147 8.86 -14.72 -16.47
N ALA A 148 8.58 -13.44 -16.73
CA ALA A 148 7.22 -12.97 -16.98
C ALA A 148 7.23 -11.69 -17.81
N THR A 149 6.13 -11.42 -18.51
CA THR A 149 5.83 -10.10 -19.08
C THR A 149 4.84 -9.38 -18.19
N ILE A 150 5.02 -8.07 -18.01
CA ILE A 150 4.07 -7.20 -17.33
C ILE A 150 3.52 -6.23 -18.35
N THR A 151 2.22 -6.33 -18.59
CA THR A 151 1.49 -5.42 -19.47
C THR A 151 0.53 -4.58 -18.66
N SER A 152 0.17 -3.43 -19.22
CA SER A 152 -0.80 -2.53 -18.61
C SER A 152 -1.99 -2.34 -19.54
N GLY A 153 -3.19 -2.29 -18.99
CA GLY A 153 -4.42 -2.18 -19.78
C GLY A 153 -5.61 -1.77 -18.93
N THR A 154 -6.81 -2.07 -19.43
CA THR A 154 -8.06 -1.91 -18.70
C THR A 154 -8.83 -3.22 -18.70
N ASP A 155 -9.54 -3.53 -17.62
CA ASP A 155 -10.47 -4.65 -17.59
C ASP A 155 -11.79 -4.33 -18.32
N SER A 156 -12.73 -5.29 -18.31
CA SER A 156 -14.05 -5.15 -18.94
C SER A 156 -14.90 -4.01 -18.36
N ASN A 157 -14.56 -3.53 -17.16
CA ASN A 157 -15.25 -2.44 -16.48
C ASN A 157 -14.52 -1.10 -16.67
N GLY A 158 -13.45 -1.06 -17.48
CA GLY A 158 -12.64 0.13 -17.72
C GLY A 158 -11.66 0.45 -16.60
N VAL A 159 -11.45 -0.46 -15.64
CA VAL A 159 -10.51 -0.24 -14.53
C VAL A 159 -9.09 -0.53 -15.00
N ALA A 160 -8.16 0.38 -14.71
CA ALA A 160 -6.76 0.20 -15.07
C ALA A 160 -6.14 -0.97 -14.31
N ILE A 161 -5.40 -1.82 -15.03
CA ILE A 161 -4.81 -3.06 -14.50
C ILE A 161 -3.38 -3.27 -14.99
N TYR A 162 -2.62 -4.02 -14.20
CA TYR A 162 -1.44 -4.76 -14.64
C TYR A 162 -1.81 -6.23 -14.84
N THR A 163 -1.25 -6.82 -15.90
CA THR A 163 -1.30 -8.26 -16.13
C THR A 163 0.13 -8.78 -16.19
N ILE A 164 0.48 -9.59 -15.20
CA ILE A 164 1.72 -10.34 -15.13
C ILE A 164 1.43 -11.71 -15.77
N THR A 165 2.17 -12.07 -16.80
CA THR A 165 2.04 -13.36 -17.49
C THR A 165 3.37 -14.08 -17.45
N PHE A 166 3.41 -15.25 -16.82
CA PHE A 166 4.61 -16.08 -16.76
C PHE A 166 4.93 -16.61 -18.16
N THR A 167 6.20 -16.53 -18.55
CA THR A 167 6.66 -16.93 -19.89
C THR A 167 7.44 -18.23 -19.89
N ASP A 168 7.88 -18.70 -18.73
CA ASP A 168 8.52 -19.99 -18.52
C ASP A 168 7.91 -20.68 -17.30
N SER A 169 8.16 -21.99 -17.16
CA SER A 169 7.72 -22.75 -15.99
C SER A 169 8.57 -22.46 -14.75
N LEU A 170 7.89 -22.41 -13.61
CA LEU A 170 8.48 -22.16 -12.29
C LEU A 170 7.82 -23.09 -11.26
N THR A 171 8.64 -23.91 -10.61
CA THR A 171 8.17 -24.85 -9.57
C THR A 171 8.58 -24.36 -8.18
N ILE A 172 7.60 -24.27 -7.27
CA ILE A 172 7.78 -23.80 -5.88
C ILE A 172 7.04 -24.78 -4.98
N GLY A 173 7.76 -25.71 -4.34
CA GLY A 173 7.12 -26.81 -3.61
C GLY A 173 6.22 -27.63 -4.53
N SER A 174 4.93 -27.74 -4.19
CA SER A 174 3.91 -28.40 -5.04
C SER A 174 3.23 -27.47 -6.04
N LEU A 175 3.55 -26.17 -6.05
CA LEU A 175 3.05 -25.23 -7.04
C LEU A 175 3.87 -25.35 -8.33
N ASN A 176 3.19 -25.59 -9.44
CA ASN A 176 3.81 -25.61 -10.76
C ASN A 176 3.18 -24.51 -11.63
N ILE A 177 3.85 -23.36 -11.70
CA ILE A 177 3.47 -22.26 -12.59
C ILE A 177 3.98 -22.61 -13.99
N VAL A 178 3.14 -22.43 -15.00
CA VAL A 178 3.48 -22.72 -16.40
C VAL A 178 3.37 -21.47 -17.27
N SER A 179 3.95 -21.52 -18.47
CA SER A 179 3.82 -20.43 -19.44
C SER A 179 2.34 -20.13 -19.73
N GLY A 180 1.96 -18.86 -19.63
CA GLY A 180 0.59 -18.38 -19.81
C GLY A 180 -0.20 -18.19 -18.51
N ASP A 181 0.28 -18.74 -17.39
CA ASP A 181 -0.27 -18.42 -16.08
C ASP A 181 -0.16 -16.93 -15.81
N LYS A 182 -1.14 -16.39 -15.08
CA LYS A 182 -1.28 -14.94 -14.96
C LYS A 182 -1.74 -14.47 -13.58
N ILE A 183 -1.29 -13.28 -13.25
CA ILE A 183 -1.77 -12.48 -12.13
C ILE A 183 -2.29 -11.17 -12.71
N GLU A 184 -3.49 -10.80 -12.31
CA GLU A 184 -4.07 -9.51 -12.62
C GLU A 184 -4.17 -8.71 -11.32
N ALA A 185 -3.66 -7.49 -11.33
CA ALA A 185 -3.77 -6.54 -10.23
C ALA A 185 -4.27 -5.20 -10.78
N TYR A 186 -4.95 -4.36 -9.99
CA TYR A 186 -5.26 -3.01 -10.47
C TYR A 186 -3.98 -2.17 -10.70
N ARG A 187 -4.14 -1.01 -11.32
CA ARG A 187 -3.10 -0.02 -11.55
C ARG A 187 -3.62 1.34 -11.08
N TYR A 188 -3.12 1.82 -9.93
CA TYR A 188 -3.43 3.15 -9.37
C TYR A 188 -2.34 4.19 -9.69
#